data_AF-A0A3S4R5X7-F1
#
_entry.id   AF-A0A3S4R5X7-F1
#
_cell.length_a   1.000
_cell.length_b   1.000
_cell.length_c   1.000
_cell.angle_alpha   90.00
_cell.angle_beta   90.00
_cell.angle_gamma   90.00
#
_symmetry.space_group_name_H-M   'P 1'
#
loop_
_entity.id
_entity.type
_entity.pdbx_description
1 polymer ?
#
loop_
_entity_poly.entity_id
_entity_poly.type
_entity_poly.pdbx_seq_one_letter_code
_entity_poly.pdbx_strand_id
1 'polypeptide(L)'
;MLNRPDKDALRAMLESQVQERLQHDPDALTTYAAKPEPERKPYTSKPTVQDKAFHKELEQMRADAEAGVINTPKREADDGGAPSLKLDDYPNL
;
A
#
# COMPACT_ATOMS: atom_id res chain seq x y z
N MET A 1 19.58 61.61 10.82
CA MET A 1 19.26 60.71 11.95
C MET A 1 18.43 59.58 11.36
N LEU A 2 18.84 58.32 11.50
CA LEU A 2 18.09 57.19 10.97
C LEU A 2 16.81 57.06 11.82
N ASN A 3 15.64 57.29 11.22
CA ASN A 3 14.36 57.13 11.91
C ASN A 3 14.18 55.65 12.23
N ARG A 4 14.29 55.30 13.51
CA ARG A 4 14.00 53.95 13.97
C ARG A 4 12.50 53.71 13.76
N PRO A 5 12.10 52.70 12.98
CA PRO A 5 10.69 52.39 12.81
C PRO A 5 10.09 52.01 14.17
N ASP A 6 8.83 52.42 14.38
CA ASP A 6 8.05 51.96 15.53
C ASP A 6 7.98 50.44 15.54
N LYS A 7 7.92 49.86 16.74
CA LYS A 7 7.96 48.40 16.92
C LYS A 7 6.86 47.69 16.14
N ASP A 8 5.68 48.29 16.07
CA ASP A 8 4.53 47.71 15.37
C ASP A 8 4.68 47.80 13.86
N ALA A 9 5.21 48.91 13.34
CA ALA A 9 5.54 49.04 11.91
C ALA A 9 6.62 48.02 11.49
N LEU A 10 7.63 47.80 12.36
CA LEU A 10 8.66 46.81 12.12
C LEU A 10 8.11 45.38 12.13
N ARG A 11 7.20 45.05 13.06
CA ARG A 11 6.52 43.74 13.10
C ARG A 11 5.72 43.49 11.82
N ALA A 12 4.88 44.45 11.41
CA ALA A 12 4.07 44.32 10.20
C ALA A 12 4.92 44.14 8.94
N MET A 13 6.04 44.87 8.82
CA MET A 13 6.96 44.74 7.70
C MET A 13 7.67 43.36 7.67
N LEU A 14 8.04 42.82 8.83
CA LEU A 14 8.67 41.51 8.89
C LEU A 14 7.67 40.38 8.59
N GLU A 15 6.43 40.50 9.08
CA GLU A 15 5.36 39.54 8.80
C GLU A 15 5.06 39.45 7.30
N SER A 16 4.97 40.58 6.60
CA SER A 16 4.72 40.57 5.15
C SER A 16 5.85 39.91 4.37
N GLN A 17 7.11 40.19 4.75
CA GLN A 17 8.29 39.57 4.12
C GLN A 17 8.32 38.05 4.33
N VAL A 18 7.96 37.58 5.52
CA VAL A 18 7.90 36.13 5.81
C VAL A 18 6.78 35.47 4.99
N GLN A 19 5.61 36.10 4.89
CA GLN A 19 4.49 35.59 4.10
C GLN A 19 4.83 35.51 2.61
N GLU A 20 5.43 36.55 2.05
CA GLU A 20 5.87 36.57 0.65
C GLU A 20 6.89 35.45 0.37
N ARG A 21 7.89 35.29 1.25
CA ARG A 21 8.88 34.21 1.15
C ARG A 21 8.26 32.82 1.20
N LEU A 22 7.29 32.61 2.07
CA LEU A 22 6.56 31.35 2.18
C LEU A 22 5.70 31.03 0.95
N GLN A 23 5.17 32.05 0.28
CA GLN A 23 4.41 31.87 -0.97
C GLN A 23 5.31 31.44 -2.14
N HIS A 24 6.52 31.99 -2.22
CA HIS A 24 7.47 31.65 -3.28
C HIS A 24 8.22 30.35 -3.02
N ASP A 25 8.69 30.12 -1.79
CA ASP A 25 9.51 28.97 -1.39
C ASP A 25 8.94 28.31 -0.11
N PRO A 26 8.00 27.36 -0.24
CA PRO A 26 7.39 26.70 0.93
C PRO A 26 8.40 25.87 1.73
N ASP A 27 9.48 25.39 1.09
CA ASP A 27 10.51 24.57 1.71
C ASP A 27 11.65 25.40 2.34
N ALA A 28 11.60 26.73 2.27
CA ALA A 28 12.65 27.59 2.84
C ALA A 28 12.70 27.55 4.37
N LEU A 29 11.59 27.19 5.04
CA LEU A 29 11.55 27.04 6.49
C LEU A 29 11.88 25.61 6.92
N THR A 30 13.08 25.43 7.44
CA THR A 30 13.47 24.18 8.10
C THR A 30 12.94 24.17 9.53
N THR A 31 11.86 23.43 9.76
CA THR A 31 11.33 23.21 11.12
C THR A 31 12.16 22.15 11.83
N TYR A 32 12.90 22.54 12.87
CA TYR A 32 13.67 21.62 13.73
C TYR A 32 12.79 20.82 14.72
N ALA A 33 11.48 21.00 14.68
CA ALA A 33 10.57 20.18 15.47
C ALA A 33 10.74 18.71 15.06
N ALA A 34 10.71 17.82 16.05
CA ALA A 34 10.66 16.39 15.79
C ALA A 34 9.43 16.11 14.91
N LYS A 35 9.67 15.56 13.72
CA LYS A 35 8.58 15.03 12.90
C LYS A 35 7.96 13.85 13.66
N PRO A 36 6.63 13.68 13.63
CA PRO A 36 6.02 12.50 14.21
C PRO A 36 6.67 11.24 13.61
N GLU A 37 6.84 10.22 14.43
CA GLU A 37 7.40 8.96 13.95
C GLU A 37 6.59 8.46 12.75
N PRO A 38 7.26 8.01 11.68
CA PRO A 38 6.54 7.49 10.51
C PRO A 38 5.65 6.33 10.92
N GLU A 39 4.44 6.29 10.37
CA GLU A 39 3.51 5.18 10.64
C GLU A 39 4.18 3.84 10.29
N ARG A 40 4.24 2.97 11.29
CA ARG A 40 4.81 1.63 11.13
C ARG A 40 3.86 0.80 10.27
N LYS A 41 4.19 0.66 8.98
CA LYS A 41 3.45 -0.25 8.11
C LYS A 41 3.59 -1.69 8.65
N PRO A 42 2.50 -2.48 8.65
CA PRO A 42 2.60 -3.90 8.97
C PRO A 42 3.56 -4.57 7.99
N TYR A 43 4.31 -5.56 8.47
CA TYR A 43 5.18 -6.35 7.61
C TYR A 43 4.32 -7.12 6.60
N THR A 44 4.44 -6.80 5.31
CA THR A 44 3.79 -7.52 4.23
C THR A 44 4.83 -8.32 3.44
N SER A 45 4.57 -9.61 3.26
CA SER A 45 5.39 -10.44 2.37
C SER A 45 5.12 -10.07 0.91
N LYS A 46 6.12 -10.27 0.05
CA LYS A 46 5.91 -10.18 -1.39
C LYS A 46 5.02 -11.34 -1.85
N PRO A 47 4.06 -11.12 -2.75
CA PRO A 47 3.21 -12.18 -3.26
C PRO A 47 4.05 -13.25 -3.95
N THR A 48 3.79 -14.50 -3.59
CA THR A 48 4.44 -15.67 -4.18
C THR A 48 4.01 -15.84 -5.65
N VAL A 49 4.67 -16.76 -6.37
CA VAL A 49 4.28 -17.09 -7.75
C VAL A 49 2.85 -17.66 -7.80
N GLN A 50 2.47 -18.46 -6.79
CA GLN A 50 1.15 -19.04 -6.66
C GLN A 50 0.08 -17.97 -6.41
N ASP A 51 0.36 -17.00 -5.52
CA ASP A 51 -0.57 -15.89 -5.26
C ASP A 51 -0.87 -15.11 -6.54
N LYS A 52 0.14 -14.86 -7.35
CA LYS A 52 -0.03 -14.17 -8.65
C LYS A 52 -0.84 -14.98 -9.64
N ALA A 53 -0.66 -16.31 -9.69
CA ALA A 53 -1.46 -17.18 -10.55
C ALA A 53 -2.93 -17.18 -10.11
N PHE A 54 -3.17 -17.29 -8.80
CA PHE A 54 -4.51 -17.27 -8.23
C PHE A 54 -5.24 -15.93 -8.50
N HIS A 55 -4.56 -14.79 -8.37
CA HIS A 55 -5.14 -13.50 -8.71
C HIS A 55 -5.57 -13.41 -10.18
N LYS A 56 -4.77 -13.96 -11.11
CA LYS A 56 -5.13 -14.01 -12.53
C LYS A 56 -6.34 -14.90 -12.78
N GLU A 57 -6.46 -16.04 -12.11
CA GLU A 57 -7.64 -16.90 -12.22
C GLU A 57 -8.90 -16.20 -11.71
N LEU A 58 -8.81 -15.49 -10.58
CA LEU A 58 -9.94 -14.70 -10.07
C LEU A 58 -10.36 -13.59 -11.03
N GLU A 59 -9.41 -12.91 -11.67
CA GLU A 59 -9.71 -11.91 -12.71
C GLU A 59 -10.40 -12.55 -13.92
N GLN A 60 -9.92 -13.70 -14.36
CA GLN A 60 -10.55 -14.45 -15.46
C GLN A 60 -11.98 -14.86 -15.12
N MET A 61 -12.22 -15.41 -13.93
CA MET A 61 -13.57 -15.80 -13.51
C MET A 61 -14.54 -14.61 -13.44
N ARG A 62 -14.06 -13.42 -13.04
CA ARG A 62 -14.87 -12.20 -13.04
C ARG A 62 -15.23 -11.78 -14.46
N ALA A 63 -14.26 -11.78 -15.37
CA ALA A 63 -14.49 -11.47 -16.78
C ALA A 63 -15.45 -12.47 -17.44
N ASP A 64 -15.31 -13.76 -17.14
CA ASP A 64 -16.19 -14.82 -17.66
C ASP A 64 -17.62 -14.67 -17.12
N ALA A 65 -17.77 -14.31 -15.84
CA ALA A 65 -19.08 -14.04 -15.24
C ALA A 65 -19.76 -12.82 -15.87
N GLU A 66 -19.02 -11.74 -16.13
CA GLU A 66 -19.51 -10.57 -16.86
C GLU A 66 -19.90 -10.91 -18.30
N ALA A 67 -19.15 -11.82 -18.94
CA ALA A 67 -19.44 -12.34 -20.28
C ALA A 67 -20.54 -13.42 -20.31
N GLY A 68 -21.06 -13.86 -19.15
CA GLY A 68 -22.08 -14.90 -19.04
C GLY A 68 -21.59 -16.32 -19.39
N VAL A 69 -20.28 -16.56 -19.37
CA VAL A 69 -19.68 -17.86 -19.67
C VAL A 69 -19.56 -18.68 -18.40
N ILE A 70 -20.31 -19.79 -18.31
CA ILE A 70 -20.23 -20.73 -17.19
C ILE A 70 -19.07 -21.71 -17.45
N ASN A 71 -17.90 -21.40 -16.92
CA ASN A 71 -16.77 -22.33 -16.92
C ASN A 71 -16.91 -23.34 -15.77
N THR A 72 -17.46 -24.52 -16.07
CA THR A 72 -17.37 -25.65 -15.15
C THR A 72 -15.96 -26.21 -15.19
N PRO A 73 -15.22 -26.24 -14.06
CA PRO A 73 -13.88 -26.82 -14.06
C PRO A 73 -14.01 -28.31 -14.38
N LYS A 74 -13.52 -28.70 -15.55
CA LYS A 74 -13.40 -30.11 -15.91
C LYS A 74 -12.32 -30.71 -15.03
N ARG A 75 -12.74 -31.40 -13.97
CA ARG A 75 -11.86 -32.26 -13.18
C ARG A 75 -11.46 -33.42 -14.08
N GLU A 76 -10.36 -33.26 -14.81
CA GLU A 76 -9.68 -34.39 -15.44
C GLU A 76 -9.39 -35.39 -14.30
N ALA A 77 -9.91 -36.60 -14.42
CA ALA A 77 -9.66 -37.64 -13.43
C ALA A 77 -8.16 -37.92 -13.45
N ASP A 78 -7.48 -37.68 -12.33
CA ASP A 78 -6.11 -38.13 -12.12
C ASP A 78 -6.00 -39.59 -12.59
N ASP A 79 -5.01 -39.85 -13.45
CA ASP A 79 -4.73 -41.15 -14.02
C ASP A 79 -4.53 -42.20 -12.91
N GLY A 80 -5.61 -42.93 -12.57
CA GLY A 80 -5.62 -44.35 -12.16
C GLY A 80 -4.64 -44.84 -11.09
N GLY A 81 -3.95 -43.97 -10.36
CA GLY A 81 -3.07 -44.34 -9.27
C GLY A 81 -3.92 -44.68 -8.06
N ALA A 82 -4.15 -45.98 -7.83
CA ALA A 82 -4.79 -46.45 -6.61
C ALA A 82 -4.21 -45.72 -5.39
N PRO A 83 -5.04 -45.22 -4.45
CA PRO A 83 -4.51 -44.65 -3.21
C PRO A 83 -3.75 -45.77 -2.49
N SER A 84 -2.42 -45.68 -2.48
CA SER A 84 -1.52 -46.66 -1.87
C SER A 84 -1.53 -46.59 -0.33
N LEU A 85 -2.53 -45.92 0.24
CA LEU A 85 -2.73 -45.76 1.68
C LEU A 85 -4.06 -46.42 2.03
N LYS A 86 -4.02 -47.71 2.33
CA LYS A 86 -5.17 -48.39 2.93
C LYS A 86 -5.18 -48.00 4.40
N LEU A 87 -6.38 -47.81 4.96
CA LEU A 87 -6.55 -47.52 6.40
C LEU A 87 -5.89 -48.59 7.29
N ASP A 88 -5.75 -49.80 6.76
CA ASP A 88 -5.12 -50.97 7.39
C ASP A 88 -3.59 -50.88 7.50
N ASP A 89 -2.93 -49.94 6.81
CA ASP A 89 -1.47 -49.75 6.86
C ASP A 89 -1.01 -49.08 8.18
N TYR A 90 -1.95 -48.64 9.03
CA TYR A 90 -1.69 -48.02 10.33
C TYR A 90 -2.30 -48.87 11.46
N PRO A 91 -1.59 -49.92 11.94
CA PRO A 91 -2.12 -50.86 12.93
C PRO A 91 -2.27 -50.30 14.36
N ASN A 92 -2.09 -48.99 14.57
CA ASN A 92 -2.08 -48.33 15.88
C ASN A 92 -3.01 -47.10 15.97
N LEU A 93 -4.04 -46.99 15.13
CA LEU A 93 -5.16 -46.06 15.34
C LEU A 93 -6.35 -46.77 16.00
#